data_AF-A0A239RRJ1-F1
#
_entry.id   AF-A0A239RRJ1-F1
#
_cell.length_a   1.000
_cell.length_b   1.000
_cell.length_c   1.000
_cell.angle_alpha   90.00
_cell.angle_beta   90.00
_cell.angle_gamma   90.00
#
_symmetry.space_group_name_H-M   'P 1'
#
loop_
_entity.id
_entity.type
_entity.pdbx_description
1 polymer ?
#
loop_
_entity_poly.entity_id
_entity_poly.type
_entity_poly.pdbx_seq_one_letter_code
_entity_poly.pdbx_strand_id
1 'polypeptide(L)'
;MKKTLLCVATSITALPMLTHADSPYFSLQDGDGFKRFSVSVGALHVMPQGKAQPFRVNTSVKEGETAKVGDIKAQTVLDNIKPGSSVNPLLKATLDGLALINADVPSALSGTAEIRGLSQWDNPGTGLEADDVTTLGIMTNYFFTDNISFEMKAGIPPKVDLQGKGKIYAPFSATATPMGGALGNLELENDIFITDLEAHGPAASARAWTPAFEFQYHFGKTGVNKFRPYVGVGMMYAYFNELEINPQTEKDLIAAGHMIANIKEGNAGASLEGKKSSANPKVKLEATDAFAPIATVGFTYDFNDKWFAVGSVSYAHLKNETTITVKDATHGELIKSTADIEINPILAYAGVGYRF
;
A
#
# COMPACT_ATOMS: atom_id res chain seq x y z
N MET A 1 11.04 -6.74 19.52
CA MET A 1 12.28 -5.95 19.35
C MET A 1 11.99 -4.46 19.20
N LYS A 2 11.26 -3.83 20.14
CA LYS A 2 10.62 -2.50 19.95
C LYS A 2 11.09 -1.38 20.90
N LYS A 3 12.22 -1.53 21.61
CA LYS A 3 12.74 -0.47 22.51
C LYS A 3 14.19 -0.05 22.24
N THR A 4 14.90 -0.75 21.36
CA THR A 4 16.35 -0.51 21.18
C THR A 4 16.65 0.62 20.19
N LEU A 5 15.73 0.97 19.28
CA LEU A 5 15.98 2.01 18.26
C LEU A 5 15.88 3.44 18.81
N LEU A 6 15.09 3.69 19.86
CA LEU A 6 14.97 5.03 20.45
C LEU A 6 16.25 5.45 21.19
N CYS A 7 17.00 4.49 21.74
CA CYS A 7 18.31 4.74 22.38
C CYS A 7 19.43 5.04 21.38
N VAL A 8 19.31 4.61 20.12
CA VAL A 8 20.30 4.93 19.07
C VAL A 8 20.11 6.37 18.57
N ALA A 9 18.86 6.85 18.48
CA ALA A 9 18.58 8.23 18.09
C ALA A 9 19.02 9.28 19.14
N THR A 10 18.95 8.95 20.43
CA THR A 10 19.38 9.86 21.52
C THR A 10 20.89 9.81 21.81
N SER A 11 21.57 8.72 21.45
CA SER A 11 23.03 8.63 21.59
C SER A 11 23.78 9.38 20.49
N ILE A 12 23.22 9.49 19.29
CA ILE A 12 23.83 10.23 18.17
C ILE A 12 23.76 11.76 18.37
N THR A 13 22.74 12.27 19.08
CA THR A 13 22.64 13.70 19.41
C THR A 13 23.56 14.15 20.56
N ALA A 14 24.10 13.21 21.34
CA ALA A 14 24.98 13.51 22.48
C ALA A 14 26.48 13.21 22.23
N LEU A 15 26.82 12.57 21.12
CA LEU A 15 28.20 12.21 20.77
C LEU A 15 29.16 13.38 20.47
N PRO A 16 28.77 14.64 20.14
CA PRO A 16 29.77 15.69 19.95
C PRO A 16 30.41 16.20 21.25
N MET A 17 29.90 15.83 22.43
CA MET A 17 30.33 16.48 23.68
C MET A 17 31.26 15.65 24.58
N LEU A 18 31.46 14.34 24.36
CA LEU A 18 32.23 13.52 25.33
C LEU A 18 33.15 12.43 24.74
N THR A 19 33.45 12.43 23.44
CA THR A 19 34.44 11.49 22.89
C THR A 19 35.62 12.22 22.24
N HIS A 20 36.62 12.55 23.07
CA HIS A 20 37.98 12.78 22.57
C HIS A 20 38.55 11.44 22.09
N ALA A 21 38.45 11.17 20.78
CA ALA A 21 39.13 10.06 20.15
C ALA A 21 40.37 10.58 19.42
N ASP A 22 41.53 10.52 20.08
CA ASP A 22 42.85 10.75 19.49
C ASP A 22 43.19 9.60 18.51
N SER A 23 42.63 9.66 17.31
CA SER A 23 43.14 8.87 16.19
C SER A 23 43.59 9.82 15.06
N PRO A 24 44.68 9.53 14.34
CA PRO A 24 45.18 10.40 13.26
C PRO A 24 44.17 10.62 12.12
N TYR A 25 43.17 9.74 12.01
CA TYR A 25 42.11 9.81 10.99
C TYR A 25 40.82 10.48 11.48
N PHE A 26 40.58 10.56 12.80
CA PHE A 26 39.43 11.25 13.41
C PHE A 26 39.86 12.45 14.28
N SER A 27 41.12 12.87 14.14
CA SER A 27 41.69 14.02 14.85
C SER A 27 40.93 15.30 14.51
N LEU A 28 40.39 15.92 15.56
CA LEU A 28 39.91 17.31 15.60
C LEU A 28 41.08 18.32 15.67
N GLN A 29 42.29 17.95 15.22
CA GLN A 29 43.37 18.92 15.09
C GLN A 29 43.14 19.79 13.86
N ASP A 30 42.76 21.03 14.18
CA ASP A 30 42.77 22.20 13.33
C ASP A 30 44.12 22.37 12.63
N GLY A 31 44.07 22.38 11.31
CA GLY A 31 45.19 22.77 10.46
C GLY A 31 44.87 23.89 9.46
N ASP A 32 43.59 24.16 9.14
CA ASP A 32 43.25 25.07 8.03
C ASP A 32 41.88 25.79 8.16
N GLY A 33 41.22 25.75 9.33
CA GLY A 33 39.91 26.41 9.52
C GLY A 33 38.75 25.79 8.74
N PHE A 34 38.93 24.56 8.22
CA PHE A 34 37.91 23.82 7.47
C PHE A 34 36.84 23.23 8.38
N LYS A 35 35.60 23.70 8.22
CA LYS A 35 34.43 23.25 8.98
C LYS A 35 33.91 21.92 8.48
N ARG A 36 33.95 20.91 9.35
CA ARG A 36 33.67 19.51 8.99
C ARG A 36 32.21 19.12 9.13
N PHE A 37 31.40 19.87 9.87
CA PHE A 37 29.99 19.54 10.09
C PHE A 37 29.08 20.65 9.62
N SER A 38 27.96 20.28 8.99
CA SER A 38 26.87 21.21 8.74
C SER A 38 25.52 20.59 8.99
N VAL A 39 24.57 21.42 9.43
CA VAL A 39 23.17 21.02 9.58
C VAL A 39 22.31 22.06 8.86
N SER A 40 21.34 21.60 8.06
CA SER A 40 20.33 22.47 7.46
C SER A 40 18.92 21.99 7.79
N VAL A 41 18.01 22.96 7.91
CA VAL A 41 16.59 22.73 8.15
C VAL A 41 15.79 23.49 7.10
N GLY A 42 14.77 22.87 6.54
CA GLY A 42 14.03 23.44 5.42
C GLY A 42 12.76 22.68 5.05
N ALA A 43 12.04 23.20 4.06
CA ALA A 43 10.90 22.53 3.49
C ALA A 43 11.38 21.38 2.59
N LEU A 44 10.81 20.20 2.81
CA LEU A 44 11.00 19.01 1.99
C LEU A 44 9.67 18.65 1.34
N HIS A 45 9.57 18.86 0.04
CA HIS A 45 8.41 18.51 -0.76
C HIS A 45 8.68 17.19 -1.48
N VAL A 46 7.80 16.21 -1.29
CA VAL A 46 7.91 14.86 -1.84
C VAL A 46 6.79 14.67 -2.84
N MET A 47 7.16 14.35 -4.08
CA MET A 47 6.24 14.13 -5.20
C MET A 47 6.39 12.70 -5.71
N PRO A 48 5.49 11.78 -5.33
CA PRO A 48 5.44 10.44 -5.89
C PRO A 48 5.25 10.48 -7.43
N GLN A 49 5.93 9.60 -8.16
CA GLN A 49 5.83 9.52 -9.63
C GLN A 49 5.39 8.14 -10.13
N GLY A 50 5.21 7.18 -9.22
CA GLY A 50 4.74 5.85 -9.59
C GLY A 50 3.26 5.84 -9.92
N LYS A 51 2.84 4.76 -10.59
CA LYS A 51 1.48 4.60 -11.13
C LYS A 51 0.75 3.50 -10.39
N ALA A 52 -0.58 3.60 -10.37
CA ALA A 52 -1.46 2.55 -9.89
C ALA A 52 -1.10 1.18 -10.50
N GLN A 53 -0.83 0.20 -9.64
CA GLN A 53 -0.64 -1.20 -10.01
C GLN A 53 -1.87 -2.02 -9.60
N PRO A 54 -2.26 -3.03 -10.40
CA PRO A 54 -3.47 -3.80 -10.15
C PRO A 54 -3.40 -4.57 -8.83
N PHE A 55 -4.52 -4.62 -8.11
CA PHE A 55 -4.67 -5.51 -6.98
C PHE A 55 -4.81 -6.96 -7.44
N ARG A 56 -3.92 -7.82 -6.94
CA ARG A 56 -4.03 -9.27 -7.04
C ARG A 56 -4.76 -9.80 -5.82
N VAL A 57 -5.90 -10.45 -6.04
CA VAL A 57 -6.76 -10.96 -4.97
C VAL A 57 -6.74 -12.48 -4.98
N ASN A 58 -6.53 -13.04 -3.79
CA ASN A 58 -6.63 -14.47 -3.51
C ASN A 58 -7.69 -14.66 -2.42
N THR A 59 -8.46 -15.74 -2.49
CA THR A 59 -9.40 -16.10 -1.42
C THR A 59 -9.15 -17.51 -0.91
N SER A 60 -9.81 -17.86 0.19
CA SER A 60 -9.78 -19.24 0.69
C SER A 60 -10.61 -20.21 -0.13
N VAL A 61 -11.48 -19.75 -1.03
CA VAL A 61 -12.30 -20.60 -1.91
C VAL A 61 -11.40 -21.23 -2.97
N LYS A 62 -11.36 -22.56 -2.99
CA LYS A 62 -10.58 -23.29 -3.99
C LYS A 62 -11.32 -23.33 -5.31
N GLU A 63 -10.55 -23.41 -6.40
CA GLU A 63 -11.14 -23.60 -7.72
C GLU A 63 -11.91 -24.92 -7.78
N GLY A 64 -13.19 -24.87 -8.14
CA GLY A 64 -14.08 -26.03 -8.16
C GLY A 64 -14.62 -26.44 -6.78
N GLU A 65 -14.53 -25.56 -5.76
CA GLU A 65 -15.05 -25.87 -4.44
C GLU A 65 -16.57 -25.99 -4.47
N THR A 66 -17.08 -27.13 -3.99
CA THR A 66 -18.52 -27.38 -3.94
C THR A 66 -19.07 -26.95 -2.59
N ALA A 67 -20.02 -26.02 -2.62
CA ALA A 67 -20.74 -25.56 -1.43
C ALA A 67 -22.24 -25.80 -1.60
N LYS A 68 -22.95 -25.97 -0.48
CA LYS A 68 -24.42 -25.95 -0.48
C LYS A 68 -24.89 -24.53 -0.77
N VAL A 69 -25.96 -24.40 -1.57
CA VAL A 69 -26.51 -23.08 -1.92
C VAL A 69 -27.32 -22.53 -0.75
N GLY A 70 -28.10 -23.37 -0.07
CA GLY A 70 -29.01 -22.89 0.98
C GLY A 70 -30.22 -22.17 0.40
N ASP A 71 -30.89 -21.36 1.21
CA ASP A 71 -32.03 -20.56 0.75
C ASP A 71 -31.54 -19.38 -0.08
N ILE A 72 -32.11 -19.18 -1.28
CA ILE A 72 -31.72 -18.10 -2.20
C ILE A 72 -32.94 -17.57 -2.97
N LYS A 73 -33.03 -16.26 -3.18
CA LYS A 73 -34.07 -15.65 -4.01
C LYS A 73 -34.00 -16.15 -5.44
N ALA A 74 -35.16 -16.51 -6.00
CA ALA A 74 -35.26 -16.94 -7.38
C ALA A 74 -34.75 -15.87 -8.37
N GLN A 75 -34.99 -14.59 -8.07
CA GLN A 75 -34.48 -13.47 -8.89
C GLN A 75 -32.94 -13.42 -8.90
N THR A 76 -32.30 -13.60 -7.75
CA THR A 76 -30.83 -13.66 -7.65
C THR A 76 -30.27 -14.78 -8.52
N VAL A 77 -30.92 -15.94 -8.53
CA VAL A 77 -30.51 -17.04 -9.42
C VAL A 77 -30.62 -16.63 -10.88
N LEU A 78 -31.76 -16.06 -11.29
CA LEU A 78 -32.02 -15.63 -12.67
C LEU A 78 -31.04 -14.56 -13.16
N ASP A 79 -30.74 -13.56 -12.34
CA ASP A 79 -29.84 -12.45 -12.68
C ASP A 79 -28.38 -12.90 -12.86
N ASN A 80 -28.01 -14.04 -12.27
CA ASN A 80 -26.66 -14.59 -12.36
C ASN A 80 -26.54 -15.71 -13.42
N ILE A 81 -27.62 -16.08 -14.13
CA ILE A 81 -27.54 -17.11 -15.18
C ILE A 81 -26.65 -16.62 -16.31
N LYS A 82 -25.67 -17.45 -16.70
CA LYS A 82 -24.76 -17.16 -17.80
C LYS A 82 -25.54 -16.89 -19.09
N PRO A 83 -25.32 -15.74 -19.76
CA PRO A 83 -25.97 -15.42 -21.03
C PRO A 83 -25.73 -16.51 -22.08
N GLY A 84 -26.81 -17.03 -22.68
CA GLY A 84 -26.74 -18.06 -23.72
C GLY A 84 -26.60 -19.51 -23.22
N SER A 85 -26.60 -19.74 -21.90
CA SER A 85 -26.64 -21.10 -21.35
C SER A 85 -28.01 -21.78 -21.54
N SER A 86 -28.01 -23.09 -21.80
CA SER A 86 -29.23 -23.87 -22.01
C SER A 86 -29.85 -24.26 -20.67
N VAL A 87 -30.80 -23.46 -20.21
CA VAL A 87 -31.56 -23.75 -18.98
C VAL A 87 -32.78 -24.62 -19.31
N ASN A 88 -33.04 -25.65 -18.49
CA ASN A 88 -34.24 -26.48 -18.64
C ASN A 88 -35.51 -25.61 -18.57
N PRO A 89 -36.42 -25.67 -19.57
CA PRO A 89 -37.61 -24.83 -19.62
C PRO A 89 -38.49 -24.92 -18.36
N LEU A 90 -38.60 -26.11 -17.76
CA LEU A 90 -39.39 -26.32 -16.54
C LEU A 90 -38.75 -25.64 -15.33
N LEU A 91 -37.41 -25.75 -15.23
CA LEU A 91 -36.64 -25.09 -14.18
C LEU A 91 -36.73 -23.56 -14.31
N LYS A 92 -36.59 -23.04 -15.54
CA LYS A 92 -36.72 -21.61 -15.82
C LYS A 92 -38.14 -21.10 -15.48
N ALA A 93 -39.19 -21.80 -15.89
CA ALA A 93 -40.57 -21.41 -15.59
C ALA A 93 -40.85 -21.42 -14.07
N THR A 94 -40.25 -22.37 -13.33
CA THR A 94 -40.35 -22.42 -11.87
C THR A 94 -39.65 -21.24 -11.21
N LEU A 95 -38.44 -20.89 -11.67
CA LEU A 95 -37.70 -19.72 -11.18
C LEU A 95 -38.43 -18.41 -11.50
N ASP A 96 -38.93 -18.24 -12.74
CA ASP A 96 -39.71 -17.07 -13.15
C ASP A 96 -40.98 -16.94 -12.30
N GLY A 97 -41.68 -18.04 -12.03
CA GLY A 97 -42.87 -18.06 -11.18
C GLY A 97 -42.61 -17.67 -9.72
N LEU A 98 -41.50 -18.16 -9.14
CA LEU A 98 -41.08 -17.78 -7.78
C LEU A 98 -40.60 -16.33 -7.73
N ALA A 99 -39.90 -15.86 -8.76
CA ALA A 99 -39.43 -14.49 -8.85
C ALA A 99 -40.59 -13.47 -8.91
N LEU A 100 -41.67 -13.79 -9.63
CA LEU A 100 -42.88 -12.95 -9.71
C LEU A 100 -43.55 -12.69 -8.35
N ILE A 101 -43.42 -13.64 -7.41
CA ILE A 101 -43.95 -13.51 -6.05
C ILE A 101 -42.85 -13.16 -5.02
N ASN A 102 -41.63 -12.84 -5.49
CA ASN A 102 -40.47 -12.52 -4.66
C ASN A 102 -40.19 -13.59 -3.59
N ALA A 103 -40.34 -14.87 -3.96
CA ALA A 103 -40.13 -16.02 -3.09
C ALA A 103 -38.71 -16.60 -3.20
N ASP A 104 -38.26 -17.18 -2.10
CA ASP A 104 -36.98 -17.88 -2.02
C ASP A 104 -37.12 -19.32 -2.56
N VAL A 105 -36.07 -19.80 -3.24
CA VAL A 105 -35.83 -21.21 -3.52
C VAL A 105 -35.31 -21.86 -2.24
N PRO A 106 -36.07 -22.78 -1.62
CA PRO A 106 -35.64 -23.45 -0.40
C PRO A 106 -34.36 -24.26 -0.60
N SER A 107 -33.56 -24.37 0.45
CA SER A 107 -32.32 -25.16 0.52
C SER A 107 -32.46 -26.62 0.06
N ALA A 108 -33.64 -27.21 0.22
CA ALA A 108 -33.95 -28.55 -0.26
C ALA A 108 -33.98 -28.66 -1.80
N LEU A 109 -34.26 -27.56 -2.50
CA LEU A 109 -34.39 -27.51 -3.96
C LEU A 109 -33.16 -26.89 -4.65
N SER A 110 -32.50 -25.92 -4.00
CA SER A 110 -31.35 -25.19 -4.55
C SER A 110 -30.09 -26.05 -4.74
N GLY A 111 -29.93 -27.11 -3.94
CA GLY A 111 -28.87 -28.10 -4.11
C GLY A 111 -27.48 -27.56 -3.77
N THR A 112 -26.49 -27.93 -4.58
CA THR A 112 -25.07 -27.54 -4.41
C THR A 112 -24.59 -26.75 -5.62
N ALA A 113 -23.63 -25.86 -5.40
CA ALA A 113 -22.95 -25.13 -6.46
C ALA A 113 -21.44 -25.39 -6.40
N GLU A 114 -20.86 -25.70 -7.55
CA GLU A 114 -19.41 -25.75 -7.74
C GLU A 114 -18.93 -24.36 -8.15
N ILE A 115 -18.10 -23.72 -7.31
CA ILE A 115 -17.69 -22.32 -7.45
C ILE A 115 -16.31 -22.23 -8.11
N ARG A 116 -16.16 -21.29 -9.03
CA ARG A 116 -15.00 -21.05 -9.88
C ARG A 116 -14.70 -19.56 -10.02
N GLY A 117 -13.45 -19.22 -10.35
CA GLY A 117 -12.99 -17.84 -10.57
C GLY A 117 -12.66 -17.04 -9.31
N LEU A 118 -13.10 -17.49 -8.13
CA LEU A 118 -12.84 -16.80 -6.86
C LEU A 118 -11.54 -17.23 -6.16
N SER A 119 -10.74 -18.13 -6.76
CA SER A 119 -9.50 -18.60 -6.13
C SER A 119 -8.39 -17.56 -6.16
N GLN A 120 -8.13 -17.00 -7.35
CA GLN A 120 -7.16 -15.94 -7.58
C GLN A 120 -7.49 -15.17 -8.87
N TRP A 121 -7.42 -13.84 -8.82
CA TRP A 121 -7.54 -12.99 -10.00
C TRP A 121 -6.82 -11.65 -9.83
N ASP A 122 -6.62 -10.95 -10.95
CA ASP A 122 -6.06 -9.60 -10.98
C ASP A 122 -7.14 -8.59 -11.38
N ASN A 123 -7.08 -7.38 -10.83
CA ASN A 123 -8.01 -6.30 -11.14
C ASN A 123 -7.31 -5.23 -12.00
N PRO A 124 -7.24 -5.39 -13.34
CA PRO A 124 -6.56 -4.44 -14.20
C PRO A 124 -7.24 -3.07 -14.14
N GLY A 125 -6.43 -2.00 -14.20
CA GLY A 125 -6.93 -0.62 -14.10
C GLY A 125 -7.28 -0.19 -12.68
N THR A 126 -6.94 -0.99 -11.67
CA THR A 126 -7.00 -0.59 -10.26
C THR A 126 -5.62 -0.30 -9.69
N GLY A 127 -5.57 0.36 -8.53
CA GLY A 127 -4.36 0.51 -7.74
C GLY A 127 -4.40 1.68 -6.77
N LEU A 128 -3.24 2.01 -6.21
CA LEU A 128 -3.04 3.11 -5.26
C LEU A 128 -1.98 4.08 -5.79
N GLU A 129 -2.26 5.37 -5.69
CA GLU A 129 -1.32 6.45 -6.00
C GLU A 129 -1.16 7.31 -4.75
N ALA A 130 0.08 7.65 -4.41
CA ALA A 130 0.37 8.49 -3.25
C ALA A 130 0.31 9.97 -3.61
N ASP A 131 -0.29 10.77 -2.73
CA ASP A 131 -0.35 12.23 -2.90
C ASP A 131 0.98 12.90 -2.55
N ASP A 132 1.17 14.09 -3.14
CA ASP A 132 2.28 14.98 -2.81
C ASP A 132 2.20 15.47 -1.36
N VAL A 133 3.35 15.58 -0.70
CA VAL A 133 3.40 16.03 0.68
C VAL A 133 4.58 16.94 0.96
N THR A 134 4.35 17.97 1.79
CA THR A 134 5.41 18.86 2.27
C THR A 134 5.62 18.64 3.75
N THR A 135 6.86 18.39 4.14
CA THR A 135 7.29 18.22 5.53
C THR A 135 8.53 19.04 5.85
N LEU A 136 8.97 19.02 7.11
CA LEU A 136 10.24 19.59 7.53
C LEU A 136 11.37 18.57 7.32
N GLY A 137 12.36 18.95 6.52
CA GLY A 137 13.57 18.18 6.26
C GLY A 137 14.77 18.71 7.05
N ILE A 138 15.59 17.78 7.53
CA ILE A 138 16.84 18.02 8.26
C ILE A 138 17.95 17.28 7.51
N MET A 139 18.95 18.02 7.03
CA MET A 139 20.13 17.44 6.38
C MET A 139 21.35 17.66 7.28
N THR A 140 22.08 16.59 7.57
CA THR A 140 23.32 16.65 8.36
C THR A 140 24.48 16.15 7.51
N ASN A 141 25.49 17.00 7.30
CA ASN A 141 26.61 16.67 6.44
C ASN A 141 27.90 16.63 7.25
N TYR A 142 28.70 15.60 7.00
CA TYR A 142 30.08 15.48 7.44
C TYR A 142 31.01 15.56 6.24
N PHE A 143 31.87 16.57 6.19
CA PHE A 143 32.83 16.77 5.13
C PHE A 143 34.14 16.08 5.45
N PHE A 144 34.51 15.08 4.64
CA PHE A 144 35.82 14.45 4.70
C PHE A 144 36.90 15.34 4.07
N THR A 145 36.51 16.09 3.03
CA THR A 145 37.35 17.05 2.30
C THR A 145 36.50 18.23 1.84
N ASP A 146 37.11 19.23 1.21
CA ASP A 146 36.39 20.33 0.55
C ASP A 146 35.34 19.84 -0.45
N ASN A 147 35.55 18.69 -1.09
CA ASN A 147 34.72 18.21 -2.19
C ASN A 147 33.90 16.99 -1.84
N ILE A 148 34.20 16.26 -0.77
CA ILE A 148 33.52 14.99 -0.46
C ILE A 148 32.89 15.07 0.92
N SER A 149 31.60 14.78 0.98
CA SER A 149 30.86 14.67 2.24
C SER A 149 29.95 13.44 2.28
N PHE A 150 29.59 13.08 3.50
CA PHE A 150 28.50 12.17 3.80
C PHE A 150 27.33 12.98 4.34
N GLU A 151 26.15 12.82 3.73
CA GLU A 151 24.91 13.47 4.14
C GLU A 151 23.93 12.43 4.71
N MET A 152 23.30 12.79 5.83
CA MET A 152 22.14 12.12 6.38
C MET A 152 20.91 12.99 6.19
N LYS A 153 19.90 12.47 5.51
CA LYS A 153 18.59 13.08 5.33
C LYS A 153 17.61 12.47 6.32
N ALA A 154 17.02 13.32 7.15
CA ALA A 154 15.93 12.98 8.06
C ALA A 154 14.82 14.02 7.94
N GLY A 155 13.64 13.72 8.46
CA GLY A 155 12.54 14.66 8.47
C GLY A 155 11.44 14.23 9.41
N ILE A 156 10.44 15.10 9.57
CA ILE A 156 9.22 14.72 10.28
C ILE A 156 8.42 13.80 9.34
N PRO A 157 8.14 12.55 9.73
CA PRO A 157 7.47 11.59 8.86
C PRO A 157 6.03 12.05 8.59
N PRO A 158 5.67 12.40 7.35
CA PRO A 158 4.33 12.85 7.02
C PRO A 158 3.34 11.68 7.04
N LYS A 159 2.06 12.01 7.24
CA LYS A 159 0.96 11.10 6.88
C LYS A 159 0.61 11.40 5.42
N VAL A 160 0.60 10.37 4.59
CA VAL A 160 0.37 10.44 3.15
C VAL A 160 -0.93 9.74 2.85
N ASP A 161 -1.77 10.41 2.09
CA ASP A 161 -3.02 9.86 1.60
C ASP A 161 -2.76 9.08 0.30
N LEU A 162 -3.38 7.92 0.18
CA LEU A 162 -3.30 7.03 -0.97
C LEU A 162 -4.62 7.10 -1.73
N GLN A 163 -4.59 7.71 -2.90
CA GLN A 163 -5.72 7.80 -3.80
C GLN A 163 -5.94 6.45 -4.48
N GLY A 164 -7.16 5.95 -4.36
CA GLY A 164 -7.57 4.75 -5.05
C GLY A 164 -7.91 5.00 -6.50
N LYS A 165 -7.58 4.07 -7.39
CA LYS A 165 -7.95 4.10 -8.81
C LYS A 165 -8.79 2.89 -9.17
N GLY A 166 -9.83 3.12 -9.98
CA GLY A 166 -10.66 2.07 -10.55
C GLY A 166 -11.59 1.34 -9.58
N LYS A 167 -12.27 0.32 -10.12
CA LYS A 167 -13.28 -0.49 -9.43
C LYS A 167 -12.81 -1.93 -9.30
N ILE A 168 -13.03 -2.54 -8.14
CA ILE A 168 -12.67 -3.93 -7.89
C ILE A 168 -13.89 -4.82 -8.12
N TYR A 169 -13.71 -5.86 -8.92
CA TYR A 169 -14.71 -6.88 -9.20
C TYR A 169 -14.16 -8.26 -8.86
N ALA A 170 -15.01 -9.16 -8.37
CA ALA A 170 -14.66 -10.56 -8.19
C ALA A 170 -15.32 -11.39 -9.31
N PRO A 171 -14.53 -12.08 -10.16
CA PRO A 171 -15.08 -12.86 -11.26
C PRO A 171 -15.69 -14.15 -10.70
N PHE A 172 -17.01 -14.13 -10.48
CA PHE A 172 -17.73 -15.27 -9.98
C PHE A 172 -18.30 -16.09 -11.13
N SER A 173 -17.99 -17.38 -11.11
CA SER A 173 -18.67 -18.37 -11.94
C SER A 173 -19.04 -19.57 -11.09
N ALA A 174 -20.18 -20.19 -11.37
CA ALA A 174 -20.57 -21.41 -10.70
C ALA A 174 -21.40 -22.34 -11.57
N THR A 175 -21.32 -23.64 -11.28
CA THR A 175 -22.25 -24.63 -11.81
C THR A 175 -23.14 -25.12 -10.68
N ALA A 176 -24.40 -24.65 -10.65
CA ALA A 176 -25.38 -25.05 -9.67
C ALA A 176 -26.14 -26.30 -10.12
N THR A 177 -26.34 -27.22 -9.19
CA THR A 177 -26.91 -28.56 -9.41
C THR A 177 -28.19 -28.73 -8.57
N PRO A 178 -29.29 -28.07 -8.96
CA PRO A 178 -30.54 -28.08 -8.19
C PRO A 178 -31.12 -29.48 -8.11
N MET A 179 -31.68 -29.84 -6.95
CA MET A 179 -32.20 -31.19 -6.65
C MET A 179 -31.26 -32.34 -7.06
N GLY A 180 -29.94 -32.16 -6.93
CA GLY A 180 -28.96 -33.17 -7.30
C GLY A 180 -28.85 -33.42 -8.81
N GLY A 181 -29.29 -32.47 -9.64
CA GLY A 181 -29.15 -32.51 -11.10
C GLY A 181 -30.37 -33.08 -11.84
N ALA A 182 -31.43 -33.44 -11.11
CA ALA A 182 -32.66 -34.00 -11.70
C ALA A 182 -33.33 -33.09 -12.74
N LEU A 183 -33.11 -31.77 -12.67
CA LEU A 183 -33.63 -30.78 -13.61
C LEU A 183 -32.55 -30.18 -14.54
N GLY A 184 -31.34 -30.76 -14.54
CA GLY A 184 -30.18 -30.21 -15.23
C GLY A 184 -29.38 -29.23 -14.38
N ASN A 185 -28.24 -28.80 -14.91
CA ASN A 185 -27.32 -27.87 -14.26
C ASN A 185 -27.60 -26.43 -14.70
N LEU A 186 -27.33 -25.48 -13.82
CA LEU A 186 -27.39 -24.05 -14.08
C LEU A 186 -25.96 -23.50 -14.09
N GLU A 187 -25.56 -22.90 -15.20
CA GLU A 187 -24.31 -22.15 -15.26
C GLU A 187 -24.57 -20.71 -14.87
N LEU A 188 -23.83 -20.24 -13.86
CA LEU A 188 -23.87 -18.88 -13.35
C LEU A 188 -22.54 -18.20 -13.69
N GLU A 189 -22.62 -16.96 -14.14
CA GLU A 189 -21.46 -16.13 -14.46
C GLU A 189 -21.82 -14.67 -14.21
N ASN A 190 -21.17 -14.05 -13.23
CA ASN A 190 -21.40 -12.66 -12.88
C ASN A 190 -20.18 -12.06 -12.18
N ASP A 191 -19.80 -10.84 -12.57
CA ASP A 191 -18.73 -10.10 -11.92
C ASP A 191 -19.30 -9.35 -10.71
N ILE A 192 -18.94 -9.80 -9.51
CA ILE A 192 -19.44 -9.23 -8.27
C ILE A 192 -18.68 -7.93 -8.00
N PHE A 193 -19.37 -6.80 -8.04
CA PHE A 193 -18.82 -5.52 -7.63
C PHE A 193 -18.48 -5.54 -6.13
N ILE A 194 -17.22 -5.25 -5.80
CA ILE A 194 -16.75 -5.23 -4.41
C ILE A 194 -16.70 -3.80 -3.88
N THR A 195 -15.97 -2.91 -4.56
CA THR A 195 -15.80 -1.54 -4.09
C THR A 195 -15.33 -0.64 -5.24
N ASP A 196 -15.64 0.65 -5.13
CA ASP A 196 -15.14 1.71 -6.00
C ASP A 196 -14.14 2.54 -5.21
N LEU A 197 -12.88 2.48 -5.62
CA LEU A 197 -11.78 3.11 -4.89
C LEU A 197 -11.73 4.63 -5.10
N GLU A 198 -12.43 5.17 -6.11
CA GLU A 198 -12.45 6.60 -6.43
C GLU A 198 -13.66 7.31 -5.80
N ALA A 199 -14.72 6.58 -5.48
CA ALA A 199 -16.00 7.17 -5.07
C ALA A 199 -16.00 7.79 -3.66
N HIS A 200 -15.03 7.46 -2.81
CA HIS A 200 -15.09 7.73 -1.37
C HIS A 200 -13.90 8.53 -0.81
N GLY A 201 -13.17 9.24 -1.67
CA GLY A 201 -11.97 10.00 -1.29
C GLY A 201 -10.73 9.09 -1.21
N PRO A 202 -9.72 9.45 -0.39
CA PRO A 202 -8.53 8.62 -0.22
C PRO A 202 -8.93 7.20 0.20
N ALA A 203 -8.38 6.20 -0.49
CA ALA A 203 -8.66 4.79 -0.22
C ALA A 203 -7.95 4.30 1.04
N ALA A 204 -6.78 4.88 1.35
CA ALA A 204 -6.02 4.60 2.57
C ALA A 204 -5.11 5.78 2.93
N SER A 205 -4.49 5.71 4.10
CA SER A 205 -3.42 6.62 4.52
C SER A 205 -2.33 5.86 5.27
N ALA A 206 -1.11 6.35 5.17
CA ALA A 206 0.06 5.75 5.80
C ALA A 206 1.03 6.82 6.29
N ARG A 207 1.69 6.60 7.43
CA ARG A 207 2.81 7.43 7.85
C ARG A 207 4.10 6.88 7.27
N ALA A 208 4.81 7.72 6.51
CA ALA A 208 6.01 7.35 5.79
C ALA A 208 7.28 7.81 6.53
N TRP A 209 8.17 6.86 6.82
CA TRP A 209 9.50 7.12 7.35
C TRP A 209 10.54 6.80 6.29
N THR A 210 11.22 7.82 5.79
CA THR A 210 12.16 7.71 4.66
C THR A 210 13.54 8.29 4.96
N PRO A 211 14.23 7.84 6.04
CA PRO A 211 15.62 8.25 6.24
C PRO A 211 16.48 7.83 5.04
N ALA A 212 17.40 8.71 4.65
CA ALA A 212 18.33 8.42 3.56
C ALA A 212 19.73 8.90 3.92
N PHE A 213 20.74 8.25 3.34
CA PHE A 213 22.12 8.69 3.43
C PHE A 213 22.71 8.78 2.03
N GLU A 214 23.65 9.69 1.83
CA GLU A 214 24.30 9.93 0.54
C GLU A 214 25.77 10.30 0.70
N PHE A 215 26.58 9.87 -0.26
CA PHE A 215 27.90 10.45 -0.48
C PHE A 215 27.78 11.52 -1.55
N GLN A 216 28.28 12.71 -1.26
CA GLN A 216 28.15 13.87 -2.11
C GLN A 216 29.51 14.36 -2.58
N TYR A 217 29.57 14.72 -3.86
CA TYR A 217 30.66 15.47 -4.45
C TYR A 217 30.24 16.93 -4.66
N HIS A 218 30.89 17.84 -3.94
CA HIS A 218 30.70 19.28 -4.01
C HIS A 218 31.72 19.91 -4.94
N PHE A 219 31.26 20.74 -5.86
CA PHE A 219 32.13 21.52 -6.74
C PHE A 219 32.55 22.84 -6.06
N GLY A 220 33.79 23.24 -6.30
CA GLY A 220 34.38 24.43 -5.68
C GLY A 220 34.88 24.21 -4.24
N LYS A 221 35.38 25.28 -3.62
CA LYS A 221 35.94 25.25 -2.27
C LYS A 221 35.12 26.10 -1.30
N THR A 222 35.01 25.62 -0.08
CA THR A 222 34.32 26.33 1.02
C THR A 222 35.02 27.66 1.29
N GLY A 223 34.25 28.74 1.50
CA GLY A 223 34.80 30.08 1.80
C GLY A 223 35.40 30.83 0.60
N VAL A 224 35.69 30.16 -0.52
CA VAL A 224 36.12 30.79 -1.77
C VAL A 224 34.94 30.95 -2.73
N ASN A 225 34.18 29.88 -2.95
CA ASN A 225 33.04 29.88 -3.86
C ASN A 225 31.74 30.04 -3.08
N LYS A 226 31.00 31.12 -3.32
CA LYS A 226 29.68 31.33 -2.71
C LYS A 226 28.65 30.34 -3.21
N PHE A 227 28.61 30.07 -4.51
CA PHE A 227 27.71 29.09 -5.10
C PHE A 227 28.46 27.78 -5.36
N ARG A 228 27.97 26.69 -4.79
CA ARG A 228 28.61 25.37 -4.86
C ARG A 228 27.59 24.31 -5.25
N PRO A 229 27.52 23.93 -6.52
CA PRO A 229 26.70 22.81 -6.93
C PRO A 229 27.28 21.51 -6.36
N TYR A 230 26.44 20.49 -6.20
CA TYR A 230 26.84 19.16 -5.76
C TYR A 230 25.98 18.09 -6.39
N VAL A 231 26.54 16.89 -6.46
CA VAL A 231 25.83 15.67 -6.83
C VAL A 231 26.00 14.63 -5.74
N GLY A 232 24.97 13.85 -5.47
CA GLY A 232 24.94 12.84 -4.41
C GLY A 232 24.38 11.53 -4.91
N VAL A 233 24.90 10.44 -4.36
CA VAL A 233 24.33 9.09 -4.54
C VAL A 233 24.32 8.36 -3.21
N GLY A 234 23.30 7.54 -2.99
CA GLY A 234 23.20 6.79 -1.77
C GLY A 234 21.97 5.91 -1.70
N MET A 235 21.46 5.73 -0.49
CA MET A 235 20.36 4.82 -0.21
C MET A 235 19.35 5.43 0.75
N MET A 236 18.08 5.21 0.44
CA MET A 236 16.93 5.50 1.28
C MET A 236 16.39 4.19 1.85
N TYR A 237 15.97 4.22 3.10
CA TYR A 237 15.18 3.15 3.71
C TYR A 237 13.77 3.67 3.97
N ALA A 238 12.77 3.02 3.38
CA ALA A 238 11.37 3.36 3.52
C ALA A 238 10.66 2.36 4.43
N TYR A 239 10.06 2.87 5.49
CA TYR A 239 9.25 2.14 6.46
C TYR A 239 7.90 2.83 6.63
N PHE A 240 6.81 2.07 6.67
CA PHE A 240 5.45 2.60 6.74
C PHE A 240 4.73 2.09 7.99
N ASN A 241 4.07 3.00 8.71
CA ASN A 241 3.25 2.66 9.87
C ASN A 241 1.96 3.48 9.90
N GLU A 242 1.13 3.27 10.93
CA GLU A 242 -0.17 3.94 11.06
C GLU A 242 -1.02 3.78 9.79
N LEU A 243 -1.06 2.55 9.27
CA LEU A 243 -1.85 2.18 8.09
C LEU A 243 -3.34 2.24 8.48
N GLU A 244 -4.08 3.12 7.80
CA GLU A 244 -5.52 3.27 7.96
C GLU A 244 -6.17 3.14 6.58
N ILE A 245 -7.26 2.38 6.49
CA ILE A 245 -8.06 2.25 5.28
C ILE A 245 -9.31 3.13 5.40
N ASN A 246 -9.86 3.55 4.26
CA ASN A 246 -11.12 4.27 4.23
C ASN A 246 -12.24 3.44 4.91
N PRO A 247 -13.04 4.02 5.83
CA PRO A 247 -14.09 3.28 6.52
C PRO A 247 -15.14 2.65 5.61
N GLN A 248 -15.38 3.22 4.42
CA GLN A 248 -16.32 2.64 3.47
C GLN A 248 -15.70 1.43 2.77
N THR A 249 -14.47 1.54 2.28
CA THR A 249 -13.71 0.41 1.70
C THR A 249 -13.52 -0.71 2.73
N GLU A 250 -13.32 -0.38 4.01
CA GLU A 250 -13.24 -1.38 5.08
C GLU A 250 -14.55 -2.17 5.21
N LYS A 251 -15.71 -1.49 5.19
CA LYS A 251 -17.02 -2.15 5.24
C LYS A 251 -17.26 -3.04 4.03
N ASP A 252 -16.89 -2.58 2.84
CA ASP A 252 -17.03 -3.35 1.60
C ASP A 252 -16.16 -4.62 1.65
N LEU A 253 -14.93 -4.52 2.16
CA LEU A 253 -14.04 -5.67 2.38
C LEU A 253 -14.56 -6.63 3.45
N ILE A 254 -15.17 -6.12 4.53
CA ILE A 254 -15.83 -6.95 5.55
C ILE A 254 -17.03 -7.68 4.95
N ALA A 255 -17.83 -6.99 4.13
CA ALA A 255 -18.95 -7.61 3.41
C ALA A 255 -18.46 -8.72 2.47
N ALA A 256 -17.38 -8.48 1.72
CA ALA A 256 -16.72 -9.50 0.91
C ALA A 256 -16.19 -10.67 1.77
N GLY A 257 -15.67 -10.40 2.96
CA GLY A 257 -15.31 -11.44 3.93
C GLY A 257 -16.50 -12.31 4.32
N HIS A 258 -17.68 -11.71 4.58
CA HIS A 258 -18.90 -12.47 4.86
C HIS A 258 -19.35 -13.31 3.67
N MET A 259 -19.20 -12.83 2.43
CA MET A 259 -19.48 -13.60 1.22
C MET A 259 -18.64 -14.89 1.17
N ILE A 260 -17.32 -14.75 1.32
CA ILE A 260 -16.40 -15.90 1.34
C ILE A 260 -16.71 -16.84 2.52
N ALA A 261 -16.98 -16.31 3.71
CA ALA A 261 -17.34 -17.12 4.87
C ALA A 261 -18.65 -17.90 4.65
N ASN A 262 -19.68 -17.28 4.04
CA ASN A 262 -20.93 -17.97 3.70
C ASN A 262 -20.70 -19.15 2.77
N ILE A 263 -19.78 -19.03 1.80
CA ILE A 263 -19.39 -20.16 0.93
C ILE A 263 -18.80 -21.29 1.77
N LYS A 264 -17.89 -20.98 2.70
CA LYS A 264 -17.24 -21.96 3.60
C LYS A 264 -18.22 -22.62 4.58
N GLU A 265 -19.24 -21.89 5.01
CA GLU A 265 -20.29 -22.37 5.90
C GLU A 265 -21.37 -23.20 5.16
N GLY A 266 -21.29 -23.32 3.83
CA GLY A 266 -22.27 -24.06 3.03
C GLY A 266 -23.58 -23.30 2.79
N ASN A 267 -23.50 -21.97 2.71
CA ASN A 267 -24.61 -21.06 2.42
C ASN A 267 -24.26 -20.16 1.22
N ALA A 268 -23.82 -20.74 0.10
CA ALA A 268 -23.32 -19.99 -1.05
C ALA A 268 -24.38 -19.04 -1.68
N GLY A 269 -25.67 -19.35 -1.56
CA GLY A 269 -26.75 -18.44 -1.97
C GLY A 269 -26.79 -17.16 -1.12
N ALA A 270 -26.56 -17.28 0.18
CA ALA A 270 -26.45 -16.12 1.08
C ALA A 270 -25.23 -15.23 0.75
N SER A 271 -24.17 -15.81 0.20
CA SER A 271 -23.02 -15.07 -0.33
C SER A 271 -23.42 -14.16 -1.49
N LEU A 272 -24.13 -14.68 -2.50
CA LEU A 272 -24.57 -13.87 -3.66
C LEU A 272 -25.56 -12.76 -3.29
N GLU A 273 -26.30 -12.94 -2.19
CA GLU A 273 -27.24 -11.94 -1.69
C GLU A 273 -26.61 -10.93 -0.73
N GLY A 274 -25.30 -11.04 -0.44
CA GLY A 274 -24.60 -10.15 0.49
C GLY A 274 -25.09 -10.25 1.94
N LYS A 275 -25.66 -11.40 2.34
CA LYS A 275 -26.11 -11.64 3.71
C LYS A 275 -24.91 -11.80 4.66
N LYS A 276 -25.06 -11.38 5.91
CA LYS A 276 -24.03 -11.60 6.93
C LYS A 276 -23.92 -13.08 7.28
N SER A 277 -22.69 -13.58 7.35
CA SER A 277 -22.37 -14.93 7.83
C SER A 277 -22.25 -14.98 9.35
N SER A 278 -21.98 -16.17 9.91
CA SER A 278 -21.68 -16.33 11.35
C SER A 278 -20.27 -15.87 11.74
N ALA A 279 -19.37 -15.71 10.76
CA ALA A 279 -18.03 -15.17 10.92
C ALA A 279 -18.03 -13.69 11.36
N ASN A 280 -16.90 -13.23 11.91
CA ASN A 280 -16.62 -11.83 12.23
C ASN A 280 -15.34 -11.36 11.51
N PRO A 281 -15.42 -11.09 10.19
CA PRO A 281 -14.28 -10.69 9.39
C PRO A 281 -13.68 -9.37 9.87
N LYS A 282 -12.35 -9.30 9.91
CA LYS A 282 -11.58 -8.11 10.26
C LYS A 282 -10.52 -7.85 9.21
N VAL A 283 -10.39 -6.58 8.83
CA VAL A 283 -9.35 -6.13 7.90
C VAL A 283 -8.05 -5.91 8.64
N LYS A 284 -6.95 -6.39 8.06
CA LYS A 284 -5.59 -6.13 8.52
C LYS A 284 -4.79 -5.61 7.34
N LEU A 285 -4.02 -4.55 7.58
CA LEU A 285 -3.17 -3.91 6.59
C LEU A 285 -1.71 -4.15 6.96
N GLU A 286 -0.91 -4.50 5.97
CA GLU A 286 0.53 -4.63 6.08
C GLU A 286 1.19 -3.95 4.87
N ALA A 287 2.34 -3.32 5.12
CA ALA A 287 3.20 -2.75 4.10
C ALA A 287 4.61 -3.25 4.35
N THR A 288 5.33 -3.64 3.30
CA THR A 288 6.72 -4.06 3.41
C THR A 288 7.63 -2.85 3.51
N ASP A 289 8.79 -3.02 4.15
CA ASP A 289 9.87 -2.04 4.11
C ASP A 289 10.63 -2.18 2.80
N ALA A 290 11.31 -1.11 2.36
CA ALA A 290 12.14 -1.17 1.16
C ALA A 290 13.40 -0.32 1.28
N PHE A 291 14.45 -0.77 0.59
CA PHE A 291 15.64 0.03 0.32
C PHE A 291 15.57 0.55 -1.11
N ALA A 292 15.83 1.84 -1.29
CA ALA A 292 15.78 2.51 -2.59
C ALA A 292 17.11 3.22 -2.86
N PRO A 293 17.76 3.00 -4.01
CA PRO A 293 18.86 3.86 -4.42
C PRO A 293 18.33 5.28 -4.66
N ILE A 294 19.08 6.27 -4.21
CA ILE A 294 18.75 7.69 -4.37
C ILE A 294 19.91 8.43 -5.03
N ALA A 295 19.57 9.32 -5.95
CA ALA A 295 20.51 10.26 -6.57
C ALA A 295 20.01 11.69 -6.39
N THR A 296 20.92 12.61 -6.11
CA THR A 296 20.63 13.99 -5.80
C THR A 296 21.47 14.92 -6.65
N VAL A 297 20.85 16.02 -7.08
CA VAL A 297 21.56 17.20 -7.56
C VAL A 297 21.11 18.39 -6.73
N GLY A 298 22.05 19.22 -6.32
CA GLY A 298 21.74 20.38 -5.52
C GLY A 298 22.81 21.44 -5.59
N PHE A 299 22.61 22.48 -4.80
CA PHE A 299 23.58 23.54 -4.60
C PHE A 299 23.49 24.09 -3.19
N THR A 300 24.61 24.62 -2.72
CA THR A 300 24.65 25.49 -1.55
C THR A 300 25.04 26.91 -1.96
N TYR A 301 24.47 27.91 -1.31
CA TYR A 301 24.84 29.31 -1.45
C TYR A 301 25.29 29.88 -0.10
N ASP A 302 26.56 30.20 0.01
CA ASP A 302 27.18 30.68 1.24
C ASP A 302 26.91 32.19 1.42
N PHE A 303 26.21 32.54 2.51
CA PHE A 303 26.03 33.94 2.91
C PHE A 303 27.29 34.48 3.60
N ASN A 304 27.90 33.63 4.43
CA ASN A 304 29.16 33.84 5.14
C ASN A 304 29.79 32.48 5.49
N ASP A 305 30.90 32.47 6.24
CA ASP A 305 31.63 31.24 6.59
C ASP A 305 30.86 30.26 7.50
N LYS A 306 29.66 30.65 7.98
CA LYS A 306 28.83 29.82 8.85
C LYS A 306 27.48 29.49 8.22
N TRP A 307 26.81 30.48 7.65
CA TRP A 307 25.44 30.38 7.16
C TRP A 307 25.38 30.19 5.66
N PHE A 308 24.56 29.23 5.22
CA PHE A 308 24.33 28.96 3.81
C PHE A 308 22.86 28.63 3.55
N ALA A 309 22.40 28.91 2.33
CA ALA A 309 21.17 28.33 1.79
C ALA A 309 21.50 27.05 1.02
N VAL A 310 20.54 26.13 0.95
CA VAL A 310 20.66 24.88 0.22
C VAL A 310 19.38 24.60 -0.55
N GLY A 311 19.54 24.17 -1.79
CA GLY A 311 18.46 23.71 -2.64
C GLY A 311 18.86 22.39 -3.30
N SER A 312 17.97 21.41 -3.33
CA SER A 312 18.24 20.13 -3.99
C SER A 312 17.00 19.46 -4.56
N VAL A 313 17.23 18.64 -5.56
CA VAL A 313 16.26 17.73 -6.16
C VAL A 313 16.86 16.33 -6.13
N SER A 314 16.12 15.38 -5.59
CA SER A 314 16.54 13.98 -5.47
C SER A 314 15.52 13.06 -6.14
N TYR A 315 15.97 11.97 -6.74
CA TYR A 315 15.11 10.90 -7.25
C TYR A 315 15.47 9.60 -6.54
N ALA A 316 14.48 8.92 -5.97
CA ALA A 316 14.65 7.61 -5.36
C ALA A 316 13.85 6.56 -6.14
N HIS A 317 14.47 5.43 -6.45
CA HIS A 317 13.77 4.30 -7.08
C HIS A 317 13.17 3.41 -5.99
N LEU A 318 11.90 3.63 -5.65
CA LEU A 318 11.24 3.04 -4.49
C LEU A 318 10.00 2.25 -4.92
N LYS A 319 10.04 0.95 -4.62
CA LYS A 319 8.95 -0.01 -4.82
C LYS A 319 8.73 -0.82 -3.55
N ASN A 320 7.48 -0.92 -3.13
CA ASN A 320 7.06 -1.68 -1.94
C ASN A 320 5.85 -2.56 -2.27
N GLU A 321 5.55 -3.52 -1.42
CA GLU A 321 4.33 -4.33 -1.52
C GLU A 321 3.39 -3.98 -0.36
N THR A 322 2.10 -3.90 -0.67
CA THR A 322 1.04 -3.80 0.33
C THR A 322 0.18 -5.04 0.31
N THR A 323 -0.14 -5.53 1.51
CA THR A 323 -1.02 -6.68 1.71
C THR A 323 -2.21 -6.27 2.57
N ILE A 324 -3.41 -6.48 2.03
CA ILE A 324 -4.68 -6.35 2.72
C ILE A 324 -5.21 -7.76 2.99
N THR A 325 -5.38 -8.11 4.25
CA THR A 325 -5.90 -9.41 4.65
C THR A 325 -7.23 -9.25 5.37
N VAL A 326 -8.28 -9.88 4.85
CA VAL A 326 -9.54 -10.07 5.57
C VAL A 326 -9.49 -11.42 6.25
N LYS A 327 -9.50 -11.42 7.58
CA LYS A 327 -9.40 -12.62 8.40
C LYS A 327 -10.55 -12.74 9.38
N ASP A 328 -10.87 -13.97 9.71
CA ASP A 328 -11.86 -14.31 10.72
C ASP A 328 -11.26 -15.30 11.74
N ALA A 329 -11.84 -15.33 12.94
CA ALA A 329 -11.39 -16.21 14.01
C ALA A 329 -11.73 -17.69 13.76
N THR A 330 -12.81 -17.97 13.04
CA THR A 330 -13.32 -19.33 12.80
C THR A 330 -12.76 -19.95 11.52
N HIS A 331 -12.65 -19.15 10.44
CA HIS A 331 -12.23 -19.64 9.12
C HIS A 331 -10.81 -19.21 8.70
N GLY A 332 -10.11 -18.45 9.53
CA GLY A 332 -8.75 -17.98 9.25
C GLY A 332 -8.71 -16.87 8.20
N GLU A 333 -7.79 -16.97 7.24
CA GLU A 333 -7.67 -16.01 6.14
C GLU A 333 -8.76 -16.24 5.11
N LEU A 334 -9.62 -15.24 4.88
CA LEU A 334 -10.73 -15.32 3.92
C LEU A 334 -10.32 -14.72 2.57
N ILE A 335 -9.71 -13.53 2.61
CA ILE A 335 -9.27 -12.77 1.44
C ILE A 335 -7.87 -12.23 1.71
N LYS A 336 -6.99 -12.34 0.73
CA LYS A 336 -5.69 -11.68 0.70
C LYS A 336 -5.55 -10.93 -0.61
N SER A 337 -5.45 -9.62 -0.52
CA SER A 337 -5.19 -8.74 -1.66
C SER A 337 -3.80 -8.17 -1.55
N THR A 338 -2.98 -8.32 -2.59
CA THR A 338 -1.63 -7.79 -2.67
C THR A 338 -1.52 -6.80 -3.82
N ALA A 339 -0.90 -5.65 -3.59
CA ALA A 339 -0.59 -4.69 -4.63
C ALA A 339 0.82 -4.14 -4.47
N ASP A 340 1.54 -4.09 -5.58
CA ASP A 340 2.79 -3.34 -5.69
C ASP A 340 2.47 -1.84 -5.62
N ILE A 341 3.20 -1.10 -4.79
CA ILE A 341 3.17 0.36 -4.80
C ILE A 341 4.51 0.85 -5.33
N GLU A 342 4.48 1.36 -6.55
CA GLU A 342 5.56 2.16 -7.09
C GLU A 342 5.40 3.59 -6.58
N ILE A 343 6.40 4.09 -5.86
CA ILE A 343 6.37 5.47 -5.35
C ILE A 343 7.31 6.33 -6.19
N ASN A 344 8.53 5.83 -6.41
CA ASN A 344 9.57 6.48 -7.21
C ASN A 344 9.65 8.01 -7.00
N PRO A 345 9.78 8.49 -5.75
CA PRO A 345 9.53 9.90 -5.46
C PRO A 345 10.63 10.83 -5.97
N ILE A 346 10.20 12.02 -6.40
CA ILE A 346 11.06 13.19 -6.56
C ILE A 346 10.97 14.02 -5.28
N LEU A 347 12.11 14.26 -4.64
CA LEU A 347 12.21 15.05 -3.42
C LEU A 347 12.83 16.41 -3.74
N ALA A 348 12.08 17.49 -3.53
CA ALA A 348 12.57 18.86 -3.62
C ALA A 348 12.81 19.41 -2.21
N TYR A 349 14.01 19.92 -1.96
CA TYR A 349 14.37 20.49 -0.67
C TYR A 349 14.88 21.93 -0.82
N ALA A 350 14.43 22.80 0.08
CA ALA A 350 14.94 24.17 0.19
C ALA A 350 15.06 24.55 1.66
N GLY A 351 16.25 24.98 2.08
CA GLY A 351 16.52 25.24 3.49
C GLY A 351 17.68 26.19 3.75
N VAL A 352 17.91 26.46 5.02
CA VAL A 352 19.03 27.25 5.54
C VAL A 352 19.82 26.37 6.50
N GLY A 353 21.14 26.44 6.41
CA GLY A 353 22.04 25.65 7.25
C GLY A 353 23.15 26.45 7.88
N TYR A 354 23.78 25.81 8.85
CA TYR A 354 24.90 26.31 9.63
C TYR A 354 26.06 25.32 9.59
N ARG A 355 27.29 25.82 9.42
CA ARG A 355 28.54 25.06 9.47
C ARG A 355 29.26 25.30 10.79
N PHE A 356 29.68 24.21 11.43
CA PHE A 356 30.42 24.20 12.70
C PHE A 356 31.93 24.18 12.45
#